data_AF-A0A2H9U1I5-F1
#
_entry.id   AF-A0A2H9U1I5-F1
#
_cell.length_a   1.000
_cell.length_b   1.000
_cell.length_c   1.000
_cell.angle_alpha   90.00
_cell.angle_beta   90.00
_cell.angle_gamma   90.00
#
_symmetry.space_group_name_H-M   'P 1'
#
loop_
_entity.id
_entity.type
_entity.pdbx_description
1 polymer ?
#
loop_
_entity_poly.entity_id
_entity_poly.type
_entity_poly.pdbx_seq_one_letter_code
_entity_poly.pdbx_strand_id
1 'polypeptide(L)'
;MNSNIVTVGKKIRQIREAVGLSRPKFADLLGVPPTTLKNYELGYREVGGAFLVALAHHPELHKFTLWLLADKKVSDIGQIGPDDLASD
;
A
#
# COMPACT_ATOMS: atom_id res chain seq x y z
N MET A 1 16.62 -15.83 -1.94
CA MET A 1 15.86 -14.57 -1.85
C MET A 1 16.19 -13.94 -0.51
N ASN A 2 16.65 -12.68 -0.48
CA ASN A 2 17.11 -12.04 0.75
C ASN A 2 15.97 -11.96 1.77
N SER A 3 16.12 -12.65 2.89
CA SER A 3 15.11 -12.80 3.97
C SER A 3 14.78 -11.50 4.72
N ASN A 4 15.29 -10.34 4.28
CA ASN A 4 15.12 -9.03 4.92
C ASN A 4 14.33 -8.01 4.08
N ILE A 5 13.80 -8.39 2.92
CA ILE A 5 13.00 -7.47 2.09
C ILE A 5 11.52 -7.60 2.43
N VAL A 6 10.91 -6.52 2.91
CA VAL A 6 9.45 -6.43 3.11
C VAL A 6 8.77 -6.54 1.75
N THR A 7 7.86 -7.50 1.59
CA THR A 7 7.15 -7.69 0.32
C THR A 7 6.21 -6.52 0.04
N VAL A 8 5.94 -6.24 -1.24
CA VAL A 8 4.98 -5.21 -1.66
C VAL A 8 3.61 -5.44 -1.02
N GLY A 9 3.17 -6.70 -0.91
CA GLY A 9 1.94 -7.07 -0.22
C GLY A 9 1.91 -6.65 1.26
N LYS A 10 3.01 -6.84 1.99
CA LYS A 10 3.13 -6.37 3.38
C LYS A 10 3.10 -4.85 3.48
N LYS A 11 3.75 -4.14 2.54
CA LYS A 11 3.68 -2.67 2.48
C LYS A 11 2.27 -2.15 2.22
N ILE A 12 1.51 -2.80 1.33
CA ILE A 12 0.10 -2.47 1.08
C ILE A 12 -0.73 -2.63 2.35
N ARG A 13 -0.49 -3.71 3.11
CA ARG A 13 -1.14 -3.90 4.41
C ARG A 13 -0.85 -2.75 5.37
N GLN A 14 0.42 -2.32 5.48
CA GLN A 14 0.81 -1.20 6.34
C GLN A 14 0.11 0.11 5.92
N ILE A 15 0.03 0.39 4.61
CA ILE A 15 -0.71 1.55 4.10
C ILE A 15 -2.19 1.47 4.50
N ARG A 16 -2.83 0.32 4.26
CA ARG A 16 -4.25 0.11 4.60
C ARG A 16 -4.52 0.34 6.10
N GLU A 17 -3.65 -0.20 6.95
CA GLU A 17 -3.76 -0.06 8.40
C GLU A 17 -3.54 1.40 8.83
N ALA A 18 -2.57 2.11 8.25
CA ALA A 18 -2.31 3.52 8.53
C ALA A 18 -3.47 4.44 8.13
N VAL A 19 -4.17 4.16 7.03
CA VAL A 19 -5.39 4.91 6.65
C VAL A 19 -6.65 4.43 7.38
N GLY A 20 -6.54 3.48 8.31
CA GLY A 20 -7.66 3.02 9.14
C GLY A 20 -8.76 2.25 8.39
N LEU A 21 -8.47 1.73 7.19
CA LEU A 21 -9.49 1.08 6.37
C LEU A 21 -9.53 -0.44 6.59
N SER A 22 -10.76 -0.96 6.64
CA SER A 22 -10.96 -2.41 6.60
C SER A 22 -10.57 -2.96 5.22
N ARG A 23 -10.19 -4.24 5.17
CA ARG A 23 -9.78 -4.88 3.92
C ARG A 23 -10.85 -4.80 2.81
N PRO A 24 -12.16 -4.99 3.07
CA PRO A 24 -13.18 -4.76 2.04
C PRO A 24 -13.19 -3.32 1.51
N LYS A 25 -13.24 -2.32 2.41
CA LYS A 25 -13.28 -0.90 2.00
C LYS A 25 -12.05 -0.50 1.16
N PHE A 26 -10.86 -0.96 1.55
CA PHE A 26 -9.63 -0.69 0.82
C PHE A 26 -9.58 -1.40 -0.54
N ALA A 27 -10.14 -2.62 -0.63
CA ALA A 27 -10.22 -3.36 -1.88
C ALA A 27 -11.20 -2.68 -2.87
N ASP A 28 -12.35 -2.23 -2.37
CA ASP A 28 -13.36 -1.50 -3.14
C ASP A 28 -12.78 -0.19 -3.69
N LEU A 29 -12.02 0.54 -2.87
CA LEU A 29 -11.33 1.79 -3.25
C LEU A 29 -10.35 1.60 -4.42
N LEU A 30 -9.74 0.42 -4.55
CA LEU A 30 -8.79 0.07 -5.60
C LEU A 30 -9.38 -0.82 -6.69
N GLY A 31 -10.70 -1.04 -6.68
CA GLY A 31 -11.41 -1.80 -7.71
C GLY A 31 -11.01 -3.28 -7.79
N VAL A 32 -10.62 -3.89 -6.68
CA VAL A 32 -10.26 -5.32 -6.63
C VAL A 32 -11.13 -6.10 -5.65
N PRO A 33 -11.36 -7.42 -5.87
CA PRO A 33 -12.06 -8.23 -4.88
C PRO A 33 -11.31 -8.27 -3.54
N PRO A 34 -12.01 -8.26 -2.38
CA PRO A 34 -11.36 -8.33 -1.07
C PRO A 34 -10.48 -9.57 -0.90
N THR A 35 -10.84 -10.69 -1.52
CA THR A 35 -10.04 -11.93 -1.55
C THR A 35 -8.73 -11.74 -2.32
N THR A 36 -8.73 -10.96 -3.40
CA THR A 36 -7.51 -10.62 -4.15
C THR A 36 -6.57 -9.80 -3.28
N LEU A 37 -7.07 -8.75 -2.62
CA LEU A 37 -6.28 -7.96 -1.68
C LEU A 37 -5.73 -8.81 -0.52
N LYS A 38 -6.51 -9.75 0.03
CA LYS A 38 -6.04 -10.70 1.05
C LYS A 38 -4.82 -11.50 0.55
N ASN A 39 -4.90 -12.00 -0.67
CA ASN A 39 -3.85 -12.84 -1.24
C ASN A 39 -2.57 -12.02 -1.49
N TYR A 40 -2.71 -10.73 -1.85
CA TYR A 40 -1.58 -9.81 -1.90
C TYR A 40 -0.95 -9.60 -0.52
N GLU A 41 -1.75 -9.19 0.48
CA GLU A 41 -1.26 -8.89 1.83
C GLU A 41 -0.59 -10.08 2.52
N LEU A 42 -1.08 -11.30 2.24
CA LEU A 42 -0.53 -12.54 2.80
C LEU A 42 0.57 -13.16 1.95
N GLY A 43 0.87 -12.61 0.77
CA GLY A 43 1.89 -13.15 -0.14
C GLY A 43 1.49 -14.45 -0.85
N TYR A 44 0.20 -14.80 -0.87
CA TYR A 44 -0.32 -15.93 -1.66
C TYR A 44 -0.37 -15.61 -3.16
N ARG A 45 -0.31 -14.32 -3.52
CA ARG A 45 -0.28 -13.85 -4.91
C ARG A 45 0.58 -12.59 -5.01
N GLU A 46 1.34 -12.50 -6.10
CA GLU A 46 2.07 -11.27 -6.45
C GLU A 46 1.12 -10.13 -6.82
N VAL A 47 1.51 -8.91 -6.45
CA VAL A 47 0.73 -7.69 -6.71
C VAL A 47 0.82 -7.34 -8.19
N GLY A 48 -0.33 -7.15 -8.84
CA GLY A 48 -0.39 -6.78 -10.25
C GLY A 48 -0.10 -5.29 -10.50
N GLY A 49 0.50 -4.96 -11.64
CA GLY A 49 0.81 -3.57 -12.01
C GLY A 49 -0.42 -2.65 -12.05
N ALA A 50 -1.58 -3.13 -12.50
CA ALA A 50 -2.82 -2.35 -12.50
C ALA A 50 -3.24 -1.90 -11.09
N PHE A 51 -3.02 -2.74 -10.08
CA PHE A 51 -3.30 -2.39 -8.68
C PHE A 51 -2.35 -1.29 -8.19
N LEU A 52 -1.06 -1.38 -8.54
CA LEU A 52 -0.07 -0.36 -8.18
C LEU A 52 -0.39 0.99 -8.83
N VAL A 53 -0.80 0.98 -10.09
CA VAL A 53 -1.25 2.19 -10.80
C VAL A 53 -2.49 2.77 -10.13
N ALA A 54 -3.50 1.96 -9.81
CA ALA A 54 -4.70 2.43 -9.11
C ALA A 54 -4.37 3.09 -7.76
N LEU A 55 -3.47 2.48 -6.98
CA LEU A 55 -3.00 3.04 -5.71
C LEU A 55 -2.26 4.37 -5.92
N ALA A 56 -1.35 4.42 -6.89
CA ALA A 56 -0.57 5.61 -7.19
C ALA A 56 -1.41 6.79 -7.71
N HIS A 57 -2.55 6.52 -8.36
CA HIS A 57 -3.46 7.55 -8.85
C HIS A 57 -4.53 7.97 -7.82
N HIS A 58 -4.78 7.17 -6.79
CA HIS A 58 -5.83 7.49 -5.82
C HIS A 58 -5.44 8.69 -4.95
N PRO A 59 -6.27 9.76 -4.85
CA PRO A 59 -5.91 10.99 -4.13
C PRO A 59 -5.46 10.78 -2.69
N GLU A 60 -6.10 9.85 -1.98
CA GLU A 60 -5.77 9.56 -0.57
C GLU A 60 -4.56 8.63 -0.39
N LEU A 61 -4.13 7.93 -1.45
CA LEU A 61 -3.07 6.92 -1.35
C LEU A 61 -1.79 7.30 -2.12
N HIS A 62 -1.88 8.27 -3.05
CA HIS A 62 -0.77 8.75 -3.86
C HIS A 62 0.48 9.07 -3.03
N LYS A 63 0.28 9.63 -1.83
CA LYS A 63 1.33 9.99 -0.87
C LYS A 63 2.21 8.83 -0.42
N PHE A 64 1.80 7.57 -0.58
CA PHE A 64 2.59 6.39 -0.21
C PHE A 64 3.37 5.78 -1.37
N THR A 65 3.24 6.30 -2.59
CA THR A 65 3.77 5.66 -3.80
C THR A 65 5.29 5.48 -3.75
N LEU A 66 6.01 6.53 -3.35
CA LEU A 66 7.47 6.49 -3.30
C LEU A 66 7.98 5.52 -2.22
N TRP A 67 7.31 5.48 -1.07
CA TRP A 67 7.65 4.55 0.01
C TRP A 67 7.35 3.10 -0.37
N LEU A 68 6.20 2.86 -1.02
CA LEU A 68 5.78 1.55 -1.48
C LEU A 68 6.81 0.93 -2.45
N LEU A 69 7.24 1.70 -3.45
CA LEU A 69 8.06 1.19 -4.55
C LEU A 69 9.57 1.31 -4.32
N ALA A 70 10.03 2.30 -3.53
CA ALA A 70 11.45 2.63 -3.43
C ALA A 70 11.97 2.78 -1.99
N ASP A 71 11.14 2.55 -0.97
CA ASP A 71 11.49 2.74 0.45
C ASP A 71 12.01 4.16 0.77
N LYS A 72 11.55 5.15 -0.01
CA LYS A 72 11.93 6.55 0.14
C LYS A 72 10.74 7.39 0.59
N LYS A 73 11.02 8.41 1.39
CA LYS A 73 10.08 9.45 1.81
C LYS A 73 10.66 10.81 1.40
N VAL A 74 9.80 11.71 0.93
CA VAL A 74 10.13 13.10 0.63
C VAL A 74 8.94 13.95 1.08
N SER A 75 8.93 14.31 2.36
CA SER A 75 7.85 15.04 3.03
C SER A 75 7.50 16.36 2.34
N ASP A 76 8.51 17.05 1.80
CA ASP A 76 8.38 18.37 1.16
C ASP A 76 7.45 18.36 -0.05
N ILE A 77 7.28 17.21 -0.70
CA ILE A 77 6.35 17.02 -1.84
C ILE A 77 5.18 16.11 -1.48
N GLY A 78 4.94 15.89 -0.19
CA GLY A 78 3.83 15.07 0.31
C GLY A 78 3.99 13.56 0.08
N GLN A 79 5.19 13.07 -0.23
CA GLN A 79 5.48 11.63 -0.31
C GLN A 79 5.96 11.12 1.06
N ILE A 80 5.11 10.36 1.74
CA ILE A 80 5.30 9.89 3.12
C ILE A 80 5.21 8.36 3.21
N GLY A 81 5.60 7.80 4.35
CA GLY A 81 5.30 6.42 4.72
C GLY A 81 4.07 6.32 5.62
N PRO A 82 3.57 5.08 5.83
CA PRO A 82 2.42 4.82 6.70
C PRO A 82 2.65 5.27 8.15
N ASP A 83 3.89 5.17 8.65
CA ASP A 83 4.22 5.53 10.03
C ASP A 83 4.09 7.04 10.29
N ASP A 84 4.15 7.87 9.24
CA ASP A 84 4.05 9.33 9.35
C ASP A 84 2.59 9.79 9.55
N LEU A 85 1.60 8.90 9.39
CA LEU A 85 0.20 9.16 9.73
C LEU A 85 -0.13 8.85 11.20
N ALA A 86 0.66 8.01 11.86
CA ALA A 86 0.37 7.49 13.20
C ALA A 86 0.82 8.43 14.33
N SER A 87 1.17 9.68 14.03
CA SER A 87 1.85 10.61 14.94
C SER A 87 0.95 11.72 15.53
N ASP A 88 -0.38 11.62 15.40
CA ASP A 88 -1.35 12.52 16.07
C ASP A 88 -2.20 11.77 17.12
#